data_AF-A0A7X4AL90-F1
#
_entry.id   AF-A0A7X4AL90-F1
#
_cell.length_a   1.000
_cell.length_b   1.000
_cell.length_c   1.000
_cell.angle_alpha   90.00
_cell.angle_beta   90.00
_cell.angle_gamma   90.00
#
_symmetry.space_group_name_H-M   'P 1'
#
loop_
_entity.id
_entity.type
_entity.pdbx_description
1 polymer ?
#
loop_
_entity_poly.entity_id
_entity_poly.type
_entity_poly.pdbx_seq_one_letter_code
_entity_poly.pdbx_strand_id
1 'polypeptide(L)'
;MAHYQFLIDTYETERLKVLSVWSMFKDEHLPFRPHPTDPRGRSVHEQMVHQCVSENLWFMSILGIDVGAPPLPENETRLAFIERYAEDSGKRLDALRDKDDPWWEERVTFFEE
;
A
#
# COMPACT_ATOMS: atom_id res chain seq x y z
N MET A 1 -22.71 -13.90 1.86
CA MET A 1 -21.46 -13.12 1.85
C MET A 1 -20.36 -14.07 2.30
N ALA A 2 -19.21 -14.07 1.64
CA ALA A 2 -18.05 -14.82 2.13
C ALA A 2 -17.68 -14.31 3.53
N HIS A 3 -17.20 -15.19 4.41
CA HIS A 3 -16.97 -14.90 5.84
C HIS A 3 -16.04 -13.68 6.02
N TYR A 4 -15.04 -13.55 5.14
CA TYR A 4 -14.01 -12.51 5.18
C TYR A 4 -14.22 -11.35 4.19
N GLN A 5 -15.40 -11.24 3.56
CA GLN A 5 -15.69 -10.19 2.57
C GLN A 5 -15.43 -8.77 3.11
N PHE A 6 -15.71 -8.53 4.39
CA PHE A 6 -15.51 -7.21 5.00
C PHE A 6 -14.05 -6.75 4.99
N LEU A 7 -13.07 -7.68 5.03
CA LEU A 7 -11.65 -7.36 4.94
C LEU A 7 -11.29 -6.87 3.53
N ILE A 8 -11.85 -7.52 2.50
CA ILE A 8 -11.69 -7.16 1.10
C ILE A 8 -12.31 -5.78 0.84
N ASP A 9 -13.54 -5.56 1.31
CA ASP A 9 -14.24 -4.27 1.17
C ASP A 9 -13.49 -3.14 1.89
N THR A 10 -12.93 -3.44 3.07
CA THR A 10 -12.08 -2.49 3.80
C THR A 10 -10.85 -2.14 2.99
N TYR A 11 -10.11 -3.12 2.49
CA TYR A 11 -8.93 -2.87 1.66
C TYR A 11 -9.27 -2.07 0.39
N GLU A 12 -10.38 -2.42 -0.28
CA GLU A 12 -10.87 -1.70 -1.45
C GLU A 12 -11.15 -0.22 -1.17
N THR A 13 -11.73 0.10 -0.02
CA THR A 13 -12.00 1.50 0.33
C THR A 13 -10.75 2.24 0.84
N GLU A 14 -9.89 1.60 1.64
CA GLU A 14 -8.68 2.22 2.17
C GLU A 14 -7.67 2.57 1.06
N ARG A 15 -7.47 1.72 0.05
CA ARG A 15 -6.60 2.05 -1.10
C ARG A 15 -7.08 3.32 -1.82
N LEU A 16 -8.39 3.50 -1.97
CA LEU A 16 -8.97 4.67 -2.63
C LEU A 16 -8.82 5.92 -1.77
N LYS A 17 -8.90 5.81 -0.44
CA LYS A 17 -8.63 6.93 0.48
C LYS A 17 -7.18 7.39 0.39
N VAL A 18 -6.22 6.45 0.33
CA VAL A 18 -4.80 6.76 0.13
C VAL A 18 -4.60 7.54 -1.18
N LEU A 19 -5.11 7.01 -2.29
CA LEU A 19 -5.04 7.67 -3.61
C LEU A 19 -5.70 9.06 -3.60
N SER A 20 -6.86 9.18 -2.95
CA SER A 20 -7.57 10.45 -2.81
C SER A 20 -6.72 11.48 -2.06
N VAL A 21 -6.10 11.10 -0.93
CA VAL A 21 -5.22 11.99 -0.17
C VAL A 21 -4.00 12.39 -1.00
N TRP A 22 -3.38 11.45 -1.72
CA TRP A 22 -2.22 11.73 -2.56
C TRP A 22 -2.54 12.68 -3.72
N SER A 23 -3.77 12.61 -4.24
CA SER A 23 -4.25 13.51 -5.30
C SER A 23 -4.33 14.98 -4.88
N MET A 24 -4.39 15.26 -3.57
CA MET A 24 -4.45 16.62 -3.02
C MET A 24 -3.09 17.33 -2.98
N PHE A 25 -1.99 16.60 -3.17
CA PHE A 25 -0.64 17.16 -3.20
C PHE A 25 -0.22 17.57 -4.63
N LYS A 26 0.90 18.27 -4.70
CA LYS A 26 1.65 18.58 -5.93
C LYS A 26 3.09 18.12 -5.72
N ASP A 27 3.86 18.02 -6.80
CA ASP A 27 5.28 17.64 -6.71
C ASP A 27 6.08 18.58 -5.79
N GLU A 28 5.77 19.89 -5.82
CA GLU A 28 6.38 20.89 -4.93
C GLU A 28 6.11 20.66 -3.42
N HIS A 29 5.08 19.89 -3.08
CA HIS A 29 4.75 19.55 -1.68
C HIS A 29 5.46 18.29 -1.18
N LEU A 30 6.02 17.46 -2.08
CA LEU A 30 6.70 16.21 -1.71
C LEU A 30 7.79 16.37 -0.62
N PRO A 31 8.65 17.41 -0.64
CA PRO A 31 9.67 17.59 0.40
C PRO A 31 9.12 18.18 1.71
N PHE A 32 7.86 18.61 1.77
CA PHE A 32 7.30 19.24 2.97
C PHE A 32 7.33 18.29 4.15
N ARG A 33 7.89 18.77 5.27
CA ARG A 33 7.86 18.09 6.58
C ARG A 33 7.01 18.90 7.56
N PRO A 34 6.14 18.26 8.35
CA PRO A 34 5.34 18.97 9.37
C PRO A 34 6.17 19.76 10.38
N HIS A 35 7.34 19.23 10.77
CA HIS A 35 8.30 19.93 11.62
C HIS A 35 9.67 19.96 10.92
N PRO A 36 10.25 21.13 10.64
CA PRO A 36 11.41 21.27 9.76
C PRO A 36 12.69 20.65 10.32
N THR A 37 12.78 20.48 11.64
CA THR A 37 13.98 19.97 12.32
C THR A 37 13.75 18.69 13.11
N ASP A 38 12.52 18.13 13.10
CA ASP A 38 12.26 16.86 13.81
C ASP A 38 12.41 15.72 12.81
N PRO A 39 13.45 14.88 12.93
CA PRO A 39 13.69 13.79 11.98
C PRO A 39 12.68 12.65 12.12
N ARG A 40 11.86 12.61 13.19
CA ARG A 40 10.86 11.55 13.39
C ARG A 40 9.66 11.71 12.45
N GLY A 41 9.31 12.94 12.09
CA GLY A 41 8.21 13.22 11.17
C GLY A 41 8.66 12.98 9.73
N ARG A 42 7.85 12.26 8.93
CA ARG A 42 8.14 12.01 7.52
C ARG A 42 7.68 13.14 6.61
N SER A 43 8.39 13.36 5.50
CA SER A 43 7.88 14.17 4.40
C SER A 43 6.74 13.47 3.66
N VAL A 44 6.00 14.20 2.82
CA VAL A 44 4.97 13.59 1.95
C VAL A 44 5.59 12.51 1.05
N HIS A 45 6.76 12.79 0.48
CA HIS A 45 7.54 11.82 -0.30
C HIS A 45 7.84 10.54 0.49
N GLU A 46 8.41 10.68 1.70
CA GLU A 46 8.77 9.55 2.55
C GLU A 46 7.53 8.72 2.97
N GLN A 47 6.36 9.35 3.12
CA GLN A 47 5.11 8.62 3.36
C GLN A 47 4.67 7.81 2.13
N MET A 48 4.79 8.35 0.91
CA MET A 48 4.47 7.62 -0.32
C MET A 48 5.39 6.42 -0.53
N VAL A 49 6.70 6.63 -0.35
CA VAL A 49 7.71 5.55 -0.40
C VAL A 49 7.39 4.48 0.64
N HIS A 50 7.16 4.88 1.89
CA HIS A 50 6.85 3.95 2.98
C HIS A 50 5.58 3.14 2.69
N GLN A 51 4.50 3.78 2.27
CA GLN A 51 3.26 3.07 1.94
C GLN A 51 3.49 2.02 0.85
N CYS A 52 4.16 2.38 -0.25
CA CYS A 52 4.39 1.46 -1.35
C CYS A 52 5.27 0.27 -0.94
N VAL A 53 6.38 0.54 -0.25
CA VAL A 53 7.34 -0.50 0.14
C VAL A 53 6.79 -1.38 1.26
N SER A 54 6.27 -0.79 2.33
CA SER A 54 5.78 -1.54 3.48
C SER A 54 4.57 -2.40 3.13
N GLU A 55 3.62 -1.88 2.34
CA GLU A 55 2.47 -2.67 1.89
C GLU A 55 2.91 -3.83 0.99
N ASN A 56 3.86 -3.59 0.06
CA ASN A 56 4.38 -4.65 -0.78
C ASN A 56 5.03 -5.77 0.03
N LEU A 57 5.91 -5.42 0.97
CA LEU A 57 6.56 -6.41 1.84
C LEU A 57 5.55 -7.15 2.71
N TRP A 58 4.52 -6.46 3.21
CA TRP A 58 3.46 -7.11 3.97
C TRP A 58 2.71 -8.15 3.14
N PHE A 59 2.25 -7.78 1.94
CA PHE A 59 1.54 -8.69 1.06
C PHE A 59 2.40 -9.88 0.64
N MET A 60 3.67 -9.66 0.31
CA MET A 60 4.58 -10.75 -0.05
C MET A 60 4.88 -11.68 1.13
N SER A 61 5.27 -11.12 2.28
CA SER A 61 5.78 -11.91 3.41
C SER A 61 4.70 -12.52 4.28
N ILE A 62 3.57 -11.85 4.46
CA ILE A 62 2.49 -12.29 5.36
C ILE A 62 1.35 -12.94 4.60
N LEU A 63 1.00 -12.40 3.41
CA LEU A 63 -0.13 -12.88 2.62
C LEU A 63 0.30 -13.75 1.42
N GLY A 64 1.60 -13.86 1.13
CA GLY A 64 2.08 -14.63 -0.03
C GLY A 64 1.56 -14.12 -1.37
N ILE A 65 1.20 -12.83 -1.47
CA ILE A 65 0.69 -12.18 -2.68
C ILE A 65 1.80 -11.31 -3.26
N ASP A 66 2.30 -11.71 -4.43
CA ASP A 66 3.25 -10.94 -5.23
C ASP A 66 2.57 -10.40 -6.49
N VAL A 67 2.71 -9.09 -6.73
CA VAL A 67 2.16 -8.41 -7.91
C VAL A 67 3.12 -8.39 -9.10
N GLY A 68 4.34 -8.89 -8.92
CA GLY A 68 5.36 -9.06 -9.97
C GLY A 68 5.96 -7.75 -10.48
N ALA A 69 5.93 -6.69 -9.67
CA ALA A 69 6.44 -5.36 -10.04
C ALA A 69 7.25 -4.73 -8.90
N PRO A 70 8.25 -3.87 -9.20
CA PRO A 70 8.89 -3.05 -8.18
C PRO A 70 7.87 -2.14 -7.49
N PRO A 71 7.88 -2.01 -6.16
CA PRO A 71 6.86 -1.26 -5.44
C PRO A 71 6.95 0.26 -5.66
N LEU A 72 8.11 0.76 -6.09
CA LEU A 72 8.33 2.19 -6.35
C LEU A 72 8.25 2.49 -7.85
N PRO A 73 7.76 3.67 -8.24
CA PRO A 73 7.87 4.13 -9.62
C PRO A 73 9.34 4.40 -9.98
N GLU A 74 9.66 4.37 -11.28
CA GLU A 74 11.01 4.70 -11.76
C GLU A 74 11.36 6.18 -11.51
N ASN A 75 10.37 7.06 -11.63
CA ASN A 75 10.50 8.48 -11.30
C ASN A 75 9.56 8.81 -10.15
N GLU A 76 10.10 9.28 -9.03
CA GLU A 76 9.36 9.55 -7.79
C GLU A 76 8.56 10.87 -7.83
N THR A 77 7.80 11.08 -8.91
CA THR A 77 6.80 12.15 -9.01
C THR A 77 5.49 11.71 -8.35
N ARG A 78 4.69 12.67 -7.89
CA ARG A 78 3.37 12.41 -7.30
C ARG A 78 2.48 11.57 -8.21
N LEU A 79 2.43 11.89 -9.51
CA LEU A 79 1.61 11.14 -10.45
C LEU A 79 2.09 9.71 -10.61
N ALA A 80 3.40 9.49 -10.73
CA ALA A 80 3.96 8.16 -10.87
C ALA A 80 3.75 7.30 -9.61
N PHE A 81 3.80 7.89 -8.41
CA PHE A 81 3.41 7.19 -7.18
C PHE A 81 1.93 6.76 -7.21
N ILE A 82 1.04 7.66 -7.63
CA ILE A 82 -0.40 7.37 -7.74
C ILE A 82 -0.64 6.22 -8.73
N GLU A 83 0.00 6.25 -9.90
CA GLU A 83 -0.15 5.22 -10.93
C GLU A 83 0.37 3.86 -10.45
N ARG A 84 1.60 3.80 -9.91
CA ARG A 84 2.20 2.57 -9.37
C ARG A 84 1.36 2.00 -8.24
N TYR A 85 0.97 2.84 -7.27
CA TYR A 85 0.18 2.38 -6.12
C TYR A 85 -1.22 1.92 -6.54
N ALA A 86 -1.89 2.62 -7.45
CA ALA A 86 -3.21 2.22 -7.95
C ALA A 86 -3.17 0.88 -8.69
N GLU A 87 -2.15 0.66 -9.52
CA GLU A 87 -1.95 -0.60 -10.24
C GLU A 87 -1.70 -1.76 -9.25
N ASP A 88 -0.71 -1.62 -8.38
CA ASP A 88 -0.28 -2.69 -7.49
C ASP A 88 -1.36 -3.02 -6.44
N SER A 89 -1.98 -2.01 -5.83
CA SER A 89 -3.08 -2.22 -4.87
C SER A 89 -4.34 -2.81 -5.54
N GLY A 90 -4.57 -2.51 -6.82
CA GLY A 90 -5.63 -3.14 -7.61
C GLY A 90 -5.37 -4.64 -7.80
N LYS A 91 -4.16 -5.02 -8.22
CA LYS A 91 -3.76 -6.43 -8.38
C LYS A 91 -3.85 -7.20 -7.06
N ARG A 92 -3.46 -6.58 -5.95
CA ARG A 92 -3.62 -7.16 -4.60
C ARG A 92 -5.08 -7.39 -4.25
N LEU A 93 -5.95 -6.41 -4.53
CA LEU A 93 -7.39 -6.54 -4.29
C LEU A 93 -8.00 -7.70 -5.07
N ASP A 94 -7.66 -7.83 -6.36
CA ASP A 94 -8.13 -8.94 -7.18
C ASP A 94 -7.63 -10.28 -6.65
N ALA A 95 -6.34 -10.36 -6.26
CA ALA A 95 -5.79 -11.57 -5.64
C ALA A 95 -6.47 -11.95 -4.31
N LEU A 96 -6.90 -10.96 -3.50
CA LEU A 96 -7.64 -11.20 -2.25
C LEU A 96 -9.07 -11.71 -2.52
N ARG A 97 -9.72 -11.27 -3.60
CA ARG A 97 -11.06 -11.72 -3.99
C ARG A 97 -11.10 -13.19 -4.40
N ASP A 98 -9.96 -13.72 -4.86
CA ASP A 98 -9.81 -15.12 -5.28
C ASP A 98 -9.51 -16.07 -4.11
N LYS A 99 -9.37 -15.58 -2.87
CA LYS A 99 -9.05 -16.41 -1.70
C LYS A 99 -10.28 -16.99 -1.03
N ASP A 100 -10.17 -18.24 -0.58
CA ASP A 100 -11.21 -18.96 0.14
C ASP A 100 -11.03 -18.89 1.67
N ASP A 101 -12.06 -19.26 2.41
CA ASP A 101 -12.06 -19.17 3.88
C ASP A 101 -10.87 -19.92 4.53
N PRO A 102 -10.46 -21.14 4.07
CA PRO A 102 -9.26 -21.80 4.58
C PRO A 102 -7.96 -21.00 4.43
N TRP A 103 -7.78 -20.26 3.33
CA TRP A 103 -6.61 -19.38 3.16
C TRP A 103 -6.62 -18.23 4.19
N TRP A 104 -7.78 -17.64 4.45
CA TRP A 104 -7.92 -16.58 5.47
C TRP A 104 -7.68 -17.08 6.90
N GLU A 105 -7.93 -18.36 7.14
CA GLU A 105 -7.76 -19.03 8.45
C GLU A 105 -6.37 -19.66 8.63
N GLU A 106 -5.53 -19.61 7.59
CA GLU A 106 -4.18 -20.16 7.64
C GLU A 106 -3.32 -19.44 8.69
N ARG A 107 -2.56 -20.24 9.45
CA ARG A 107 -1.59 -19.70 10.40
C ARG A 107 -0.30 -19.37 9.66
N VAL A 108 0.02 -18.07 9.62
CA VAL A 108 1.29 -17.57 9.07
C VAL A 108 2.20 -17.07 10.20
N THR A 109 3.51 -17.19 10.00
CA THR A 109 4.50 -16.66 10.94
C THR A 109 4.58 -15.15 10.79
N PHE A 110 4.41 -14.42 11.89
CA PHE A 110 4.37 -12.96 11.89
C PHE A 110 5.71 -12.34 12.28
N PHE A 111 6.60 -12.14 11.31
CA PHE A 111 8.00 -11.73 11.51
C PHE A 111 8.78 -12.73 12.40
N GLU A 112 9.99 -13.12 12.00
CA GLU A 112 10.82 -14.00 12.84
C GLU A 112 11.14 -13.29 14.17
N GLU A 113 11.02 -14.00 15.31
CA GLU A 113 11.48 -13.57 16.65
C GLU A 113 13.01 -13.45 16.71
#